data_AF-A0AAU9KE76-F1
#
_entry.id   AF-A0AAU9KE76-F1
#
_cell.length_a   1.000
_cell.length_b   1.000
_cell.length_c   1.000
_cell.angle_alpha   90.00
_cell.angle_beta   90.00
_cell.angle_gamma   90.00
#
_symmetry.space_group_name_H-M   'P 1'
#
loop_
_entity.id
_entity.type
_entity.pdbx_description
1 polymer ?
#
loop_
_entity_poly.entity_id
_entity_poly.type
_entity_poly.pdbx_seq_one_letter_code
_entity_poly.pdbx_strand_id
1 'polypeptide(L)'
;MRALEIANAIYESITAWKLALWILPANTLLLAALLVPSLLTSGLISTIHLIKSSSSLCLLIFITVSFWCFYATQLIFYIFLDSLNSAERKRIGHYLLNDSMLLQFVVISLGDSSNNSIEILIWAFIFVYYSSCKVLSIIAKSRLQNNHIRNLQELIMTTIGVTAGFIIFTAYVFSNASPSLILLINYDGILVLKESVITWYQLKHNLALSRRHDLAVNSAEILINICRWIHLAIWYSEWFLSSPLQILVIMRQQKYIISLISICKRYRHYKISMRNFVKKYPPLTEAELSKHGDEKCCICWEPLTQSKCSRISCGHIHHVECIRTWVLNNTEKKCPLCNQIFLQPEMVRERSWWNFSFSRNAAGMREQREREVEQVREILPHIPHEVIRRELERTGSMDETIANMLDE
;
A
#
# COMPACT_ATOMS: atom_id res chain seq x y z
N MET A 1 11.73 -34.19 2.44
CA MET A 1 11.24 -33.09 3.28
C MET A 1 10.59 -31.98 2.46
N ARG A 2 11.24 -31.40 1.43
CA ARG A 2 10.64 -30.39 0.52
C ARG A 2 9.36 -30.83 -0.21
N ALA A 3 9.29 -32.07 -0.71
CA ALA A 3 8.05 -32.60 -1.30
C ALA A 3 6.90 -32.69 -0.28
N LEU A 4 7.22 -32.87 1.01
CA LEU A 4 6.25 -32.95 2.10
C LEU A 4 5.79 -31.55 2.55
N GLU A 5 6.66 -30.55 2.51
CA GLU A 5 6.32 -29.15 2.79
C GLU A 5 5.52 -28.50 1.66
N ILE A 6 5.86 -28.79 0.40
CA ILE A 6 5.08 -28.37 -0.76
C ILE A 6 3.75 -29.09 -0.79
N ALA A 7 3.72 -30.41 -0.52
CA ALA A 7 2.48 -31.14 -0.36
C ALA A 7 1.65 -30.60 0.82
N ASN A 8 2.25 -30.21 1.95
CA ASN A 8 1.54 -29.60 3.08
C ASN A 8 1.02 -28.20 2.77
N ALA A 9 1.77 -27.36 2.05
CA ALA A 9 1.29 -26.02 1.67
C ALA A 9 0.18 -26.09 0.60
N ILE A 10 0.29 -27.04 -0.34
CA ILE A 10 -0.76 -27.36 -1.30
C ILE A 10 -1.96 -27.99 -0.57
N TYR A 11 -1.74 -28.86 0.41
CA TYR A 11 -2.78 -29.47 1.24
C TYR A 11 -3.46 -28.45 2.16
N GLU A 12 -2.74 -27.49 2.77
CA GLU A 12 -3.30 -26.40 3.58
C GLU A 12 -4.10 -25.41 2.73
N SER A 13 -3.59 -25.09 1.53
CA SER A 13 -4.35 -24.34 0.53
C SER A 13 -5.61 -25.10 0.14
N ILE A 14 -5.50 -26.35 -0.31
CA ILE A 14 -6.64 -27.17 -0.72
C ILE A 14 -7.62 -27.44 0.42
N THR A 15 -7.16 -27.60 1.67
CA THR A 15 -8.02 -27.80 2.84
C THR A 15 -8.71 -26.51 3.27
N ALA A 16 -8.08 -25.34 3.20
CA ALA A 16 -8.75 -24.05 3.39
C ALA A 16 -9.82 -23.81 2.32
N TRP A 17 -9.53 -24.17 1.07
CA TRP A 17 -10.49 -24.12 -0.04
C TRP A 17 -11.63 -25.12 0.15
N LYS A 18 -11.35 -26.35 0.58
CA LYS A 18 -12.37 -27.36 0.91
C LYS A 18 -13.23 -26.89 2.09
N LEU A 19 -12.63 -26.37 3.17
CA LEU A 19 -13.37 -25.79 4.30
C LEU A 19 -14.28 -24.65 3.84
N ALA A 20 -13.81 -23.72 3.01
CA ALA A 20 -14.67 -22.66 2.46
C ALA A 20 -15.79 -23.22 1.55
N LEU A 21 -15.50 -24.25 0.74
CA LEU A 21 -16.47 -24.94 -0.12
C LEU A 21 -17.54 -25.72 0.66
N TRP A 22 -17.29 -26.15 1.89
CA TRP A 22 -18.28 -26.80 2.76
C TRP A 22 -19.01 -25.80 3.67
N ILE A 23 -18.28 -24.81 4.22
CA ILE A 23 -18.82 -23.80 5.14
C ILE A 23 -19.75 -22.82 4.42
N LEU A 24 -19.43 -22.42 3.18
CA LEU A 24 -20.26 -21.48 2.42
C LEU A 24 -21.67 -22.04 2.12
N PRO A 25 -21.83 -23.24 1.51
CA PRO A 25 -23.16 -23.83 1.31
C PRO A 25 -23.84 -24.16 2.63
N ALA A 26 -23.12 -24.63 3.67
CA ALA A 26 -23.74 -24.94 4.96
C ALA A 26 -24.31 -23.68 5.65
N ASN A 27 -23.54 -22.59 5.72
CA ASN A 27 -23.98 -21.34 6.32
C ASN A 27 -25.09 -20.66 5.51
N THR A 28 -25.02 -20.73 4.17
CA THR A 28 -26.09 -20.19 3.31
C THR A 28 -27.38 -20.99 3.41
N LEU A 29 -27.30 -22.31 3.47
CA LEU A 29 -28.46 -23.18 3.70
C LEU A 29 -29.06 -22.94 5.09
N LEU A 30 -28.22 -22.81 6.13
CA LEU A 30 -28.68 -22.48 7.48
C LEU A 30 -29.35 -21.10 7.52
N LEU A 31 -28.76 -20.10 6.86
CA LEU A 31 -29.34 -18.76 6.78
C LEU A 31 -30.67 -18.77 6.00
N ALA A 32 -30.73 -19.50 4.89
CA ALA A 32 -31.94 -19.67 4.12
C ALA A 32 -33.03 -20.39 4.93
N ALA A 33 -32.69 -21.45 5.66
CA ALA A 33 -33.63 -22.17 6.52
C ALA A 33 -34.22 -21.29 7.63
N LEU A 34 -33.45 -20.32 8.14
CA LEU A 34 -33.90 -19.42 9.21
C LEU A 34 -34.69 -18.21 8.68
N LEU A 35 -34.31 -17.65 7.53
CA LEU A 35 -34.91 -16.43 6.99
C LEU A 35 -36.02 -16.66 5.96
N VAL A 36 -35.90 -17.67 5.10
CA VAL A 36 -36.87 -17.92 4.00
C VAL A 36 -38.27 -18.24 4.52
N PRO A 37 -38.45 -19.10 5.55
CA PRO A 37 -39.79 -19.36 6.09
C PRO A 37 -40.44 -18.10 6.66
N SER A 38 -39.67 -17.29 7.39
CA SER A 38 -40.14 -16.02 7.95
C SER A 38 -40.49 -15.01 6.84
N LEU A 39 -39.69 -14.95 5.78
CA LEU A 39 -39.93 -14.06 4.64
C LEU A 39 -41.21 -14.44 3.87
N LEU A 40 -41.43 -15.74 3.66
CA LEU A 40 -42.58 -16.25 2.92
C LEU A 40 -43.89 -16.18 3.74
N THR A 41 -43.82 -16.37 5.05
CA THR A 41 -45.03 -16.43 5.91
C THR A 41 -45.41 -15.08 6.52
N SER A 42 -44.42 -14.27 6.91
CA SER A 42 -44.63 -13.07 7.73
C SER A 42 -44.18 -11.76 7.05
N GLY A 43 -43.59 -11.86 5.86
CA GLY A 43 -43.16 -10.72 5.07
C GLY A 43 -41.86 -10.05 5.55
N LEU A 44 -41.39 -9.07 4.77
CA LEU A 44 -40.05 -8.46 4.92
C LEU A 44 -39.88 -7.69 6.24
N ILE A 45 -40.90 -6.98 6.71
CA ILE A 45 -40.84 -6.20 7.96
C ILE A 45 -40.62 -7.13 9.16
N SER A 46 -41.35 -8.23 9.22
CA SER A 46 -41.25 -9.24 10.28
C SER A 46 -39.89 -9.92 10.30
N THR A 47 -39.31 -10.20 9.12
CA THR A 47 -37.94 -10.74 9.03
C THR A 47 -36.88 -9.77 9.54
N ILE A 48 -37.03 -8.46 9.27
CA ILE A 48 -36.11 -7.44 9.79
C ILE A 48 -36.20 -7.36 11.32
N HIS A 49 -37.41 -7.43 11.88
CA HIS A 49 -37.57 -7.50 13.34
C HIS A 49 -36.92 -8.75 13.94
N LEU A 50 -37.03 -9.90 13.28
CA LEU A 50 -36.36 -11.14 13.70
C LEU A 50 -34.84 -10.97 13.70
N ILE A 51 -34.27 -10.42 12.62
CA ILE A 51 -32.82 -10.14 12.53
C ILE A 51 -32.41 -9.17 13.63
N LYS A 52 -33.16 -8.08 13.85
CA LYS A 52 -32.90 -7.10 14.90
C LYS A 52 -32.86 -7.76 16.28
N SER A 53 -33.79 -8.67 16.55
CA SER A 53 -33.98 -9.32 17.84
C SER A 53 -32.87 -10.32 18.20
N SER A 54 -32.13 -10.84 17.21
CA SER A 54 -31.20 -11.96 17.39
C SER A 54 -29.78 -11.59 16.96
N SER A 55 -28.88 -11.39 17.92
CA SER A 55 -27.47 -11.09 17.67
C SER A 55 -26.72 -12.22 16.93
N SER A 56 -27.11 -13.48 17.17
CA SER A 56 -26.55 -14.65 16.49
C SER A 56 -26.88 -14.69 14.99
N LEU A 57 -28.10 -14.31 14.60
CA LEU A 57 -28.50 -14.21 13.19
C LEU A 57 -27.71 -13.12 12.48
N CYS A 58 -27.46 -11.99 13.14
CA CYS A 58 -26.64 -10.92 12.59
C CYS A 58 -25.20 -11.39 12.31
N LEU A 59 -24.58 -12.08 13.27
CA LEU A 59 -23.25 -12.65 13.08
C LEU A 59 -23.22 -13.69 11.95
N LEU A 60 -24.23 -14.55 11.85
CA LEU A 60 -24.34 -15.53 10.77
C LEU A 60 -24.44 -14.85 9.39
N ILE A 61 -25.25 -13.79 9.26
CA ILE A 61 -25.36 -12.99 8.03
C ILE A 61 -24.00 -12.39 7.68
N PHE A 62 -23.34 -11.74 8.64
CA PHE A 62 -22.04 -11.11 8.41
C PHE A 62 -20.97 -12.10 7.94
N ILE A 63 -20.87 -13.25 8.61
CA ILE A 63 -19.94 -14.33 8.24
C ILE A 63 -20.24 -14.81 6.83
N THR A 64 -21.52 -15.07 6.52
CA THR A 64 -21.95 -15.56 5.20
C THR A 64 -21.60 -14.57 4.08
N VAL A 65 -21.91 -13.29 4.26
CA VAL A 65 -21.55 -12.23 3.30
C VAL A 65 -20.04 -12.13 3.13
N SER A 66 -19.28 -12.16 4.22
CA SER A 66 -17.81 -12.09 4.17
C SER A 66 -17.21 -13.22 3.34
N PHE A 67 -17.72 -14.45 3.50
CA PHE A 67 -17.28 -15.58 2.68
C PHE A 67 -17.68 -15.44 1.20
N TRP A 68 -18.89 -14.94 0.89
CA TRP A 68 -19.29 -14.67 -0.51
C TRP A 68 -18.44 -13.59 -1.17
N CYS A 69 -18.16 -12.49 -0.48
CA CYS A 69 -17.30 -11.43 -1.00
C CYS A 69 -15.87 -11.91 -1.23
N PHE A 70 -15.33 -12.73 -0.31
CA PHE A 70 -14.03 -13.37 -0.50
C PHE A 70 -14.04 -14.29 -1.73
N TYR A 71 -15.05 -15.17 -1.85
CA TYR A 71 -15.20 -16.06 -2.99
C TYR A 71 -15.34 -15.31 -4.31
N ALA A 72 -16.16 -14.26 -4.36
CA ALA A 72 -16.30 -13.40 -5.54
C ALA A 72 -14.98 -12.73 -5.92
N THR A 73 -14.19 -12.26 -4.94
CA THR A 73 -12.86 -11.70 -5.20
C THR A 73 -11.91 -12.75 -5.79
N GLN A 74 -11.94 -13.99 -5.28
CA GLN A 74 -11.16 -15.11 -5.83
C GLN A 74 -11.63 -15.53 -7.22
N LEU A 75 -12.93 -15.49 -7.50
CA LEU A 75 -13.49 -15.82 -8.81
C LEU A 75 -13.11 -14.76 -9.85
N ILE A 76 -13.27 -13.47 -9.52
CA ILE A 76 -12.79 -12.35 -10.34
C ILE A 76 -11.30 -12.51 -10.58
N PHE A 77 -10.54 -12.86 -9.53
CA PHE A 77 -9.12 -13.12 -9.67
C PHE A 77 -8.86 -14.26 -10.67
N TYR A 78 -9.52 -15.42 -10.55
CA TYR A 78 -9.36 -16.54 -11.46
C TYR A 78 -9.75 -16.23 -12.92
N ILE A 79 -10.78 -15.40 -13.13
CA ILE A 79 -11.24 -15.01 -14.48
C ILE A 79 -10.24 -14.05 -15.15
N PHE A 80 -9.73 -13.08 -14.39
CA PHE A 80 -8.93 -12.00 -14.94
C PHE A 80 -7.40 -12.22 -14.84
N LEU A 81 -6.93 -13.06 -13.91
CA LEU A 81 -5.51 -13.20 -13.54
C LEU A 81 -5.10 -14.66 -13.23
N ASP A 82 -3.85 -14.99 -13.52
CA ASP A 82 -3.19 -16.21 -13.04
C ASP A 82 -2.92 -16.19 -11.52
N SER A 83 -2.50 -17.32 -10.96
CA SER A 83 -2.28 -17.56 -9.52
C SER A 83 -1.55 -16.44 -8.73
N LEU A 84 -1.89 -16.34 -7.43
CA LEU A 84 -1.35 -15.34 -6.49
C LEU A 84 0.10 -15.65 -6.13
N ASN A 85 1.00 -14.67 -6.25
CA ASN A 85 2.38 -14.81 -5.81
C ASN A 85 2.47 -14.74 -4.27
N SER A 86 3.51 -15.35 -3.68
CA SER A 86 3.74 -15.35 -2.22
C SER A 86 3.85 -13.93 -1.64
N ALA A 87 4.51 -13.01 -2.35
CA ALA A 87 4.62 -11.60 -1.98
C ALA A 87 3.28 -10.83 -2.02
N GLU A 88 2.35 -11.23 -2.90
CA GLU A 88 1.00 -10.65 -2.98
C GLU A 88 0.15 -11.12 -1.81
N ARG A 89 0.22 -12.41 -1.49
CA ARG A 89 -0.44 -13.00 -0.32
C ARG A 89 -0.02 -12.32 0.98
N LYS A 90 1.30 -12.08 1.15
CA LYS A 90 1.83 -11.35 2.31
C LYS A 90 1.29 -9.91 2.38
N ARG A 91 1.24 -9.18 1.25
CA ARG A 91 0.69 -7.80 1.20
C ARG A 91 -0.80 -7.76 1.50
N ILE A 92 -1.58 -8.67 0.94
CA ILE A 92 -3.02 -8.78 1.21
C ILE A 92 -3.28 -9.13 2.67
N GLY A 93 -2.54 -10.10 3.23
CA GLY A 93 -2.64 -10.47 4.64
C GLY A 93 -2.31 -9.31 5.57
N HIS A 94 -1.22 -8.58 5.29
CA HIS A 94 -0.90 -7.37 6.04
C HIS A 94 -2.01 -6.32 5.92
N TYR A 95 -2.62 -6.14 4.74
CA TYR A 95 -3.72 -5.20 4.56
C TYR A 95 -4.97 -5.58 5.39
N LEU A 96 -5.43 -6.83 5.30
CA LEU A 96 -6.64 -7.30 6.00
C LEU A 96 -6.49 -7.29 7.52
N LEU A 97 -5.30 -7.64 8.02
CA LEU A 97 -5.02 -7.68 9.47
C LEU A 97 -4.68 -6.30 10.04
N ASN A 98 -3.84 -5.54 9.32
CA ASN A 98 -3.30 -4.29 9.85
C ASN A 98 -4.00 -3.06 9.27
N ASP A 99 -4.21 -2.96 7.95
CA ASP A 99 -4.57 -1.69 7.28
C ASP A 99 -6.09 -1.44 7.08
N SER A 100 -7.00 -2.44 7.03
CA SER A 100 -8.44 -2.31 7.41
C SER A 100 -9.29 -3.60 7.38
N MET A 101 -10.21 -3.68 8.36
CA MET A 101 -11.63 -4.15 8.34
C MET A 101 -12.03 -4.48 9.79
N LEU A 102 -11.25 -5.36 10.42
CA LEU A 102 -11.53 -5.87 11.77
C LEU A 102 -11.44 -4.77 12.82
N LEU A 103 -10.44 -3.90 12.76
CA LEU A 103 -10.29 -2.83 13.76
C LEU A 103 -11.38 -1.77 13.65
N GLN A 104 -11.79 -1.36 12.44
CA GLN A 104 -12.91 -0.42 12.26
C GLN A 104 -14.23 -1.05 12.70
N PHE A 105 -14.46 -2.31 12.34
CA PHE A 105 -15.62 -3.07 12.78
C PHE A 105 -15.67 -3.22 14.30
N VAL A 106 -14.55 -3.55 14.95
CA VAL A 106 -14.43 -3.60 16.41
C VAL A 106 -14.68 -2.21 17.01
N VAL A 107 -14.15 -1.15 16.40
CA VAL A 107 -14.35 0.22 16.89
C VAL A 107 -15.82 0.63 16.83
N ILE A 108 -16.53 0.30 15.75
CA ILE A 108 -17.95 0.62 15.58
C ILE A 108 -18.82 -0.26 16.46
N SER A 109 -18.52 -1.56 16.55
CA SER A 109 -19.27 -2.51 17.37
C SER A 109 -19.14 -2.23 18.86
N LEU A 110 -17.97 -1.75 19.32
CA LEU A 110 -17.73 -1.37 20.72
C LEU A 110 -18.12 0.10 21.02
N GLY A 111 -18.21 0.94 19.98
CA GLY A 111 -18.54 2.36 20.11
C GLY A 111 -20.05 2.66 20.04
N ASP A 112 -20.85 1.76 19.46
CA ASP A 112 -22.30 1.93 19.41
C ASP A 112 -22.97 1.64 20.76
N SER A 113 -23.36 2.69 21.48
CA SER A 113 -24.09 2.61 22.74
C SER A 113 -25.54 2.15 22.57
N SER A 114 -26.09 2.23 21.36
CA SER A 114 -27.49 1.87 21.06
C SER A 114 -27.68 0.36 20.83
N ASN A 115 -26.58 -0.38 20.68
CA ASN A 115 -26.54 -1.83 20.45
C ASN A 115 -27.44 -2.27 19.29
N ASN A 116 -27.56 -1.41 18.26
CA ASN A 116 -28.42 -1.65 17.10
C ASN A 116 -27.72 -2.63 16.16
N SER A 117 -28.05 -3.90 16.32
CA SER A 117 -27.49 -5.02 15.54
C SER A 117 -27.56 -4.82 14.01
N ILE A 118 -28.62 -4.16 13.51
CA ILE A 118 -28.78 -3.83 12.08
C ILE A 118 -27.76 -2.79 11.60
N GLU A 119 -27.49 -1.75 12.41
CA GLU A 119 -26.53 -0.71 12.02
C GLU A 119 -25.12 -1.31 11.91
N ILE A 120 -24.74 -2.14 12.90
CA ILE A 120 -23.47 -2.87 12.90
C ILE A 120 -23.37 -3.75 11.65
N LEU A 121 -24.45 -4.44 11.25
CA LEU A 121 -24.48 -5.26 10.03
C LEU A 121 -24.25 -4.44 8.76
N ILE A 122 -24.87 -3.26 8.65
CA ILE A 122 -24.71 -2.37 7.49
C ILE A 122 -23.25 -1.93 7.37
N TRP A 123 -22.65 -1.49 8.48
CA TRP A 123 -21.22 -1.14 8.52
C TRP A 123 -20.34 -2.31 8.11
N ALA A 124 -20.62 -3.50 8.63
CA ALA A 124 -19.86 -4.70 8.35
C ALA A 124 -19.91 -5.06 6.84
N PHE A 125 -21.10 -4.96 6.23
CA PHE A 125 -21.27 -5.18 4.78
C PHE A 125 -20.43 -4.19 3.96
N ILE A 126 -20.52 -2.89 4.29
CA ILE A 126 -19.79 -1.83 3.59
C ILE A 126 -18.27 -2.05 3.68
N PHE A 127 -17.75 -2.41 4.86
CA PHE A 127 -16.32 -2.65 5.02
C PHE A 127 -15.83 -3.89 4.28
N VAL A 128 -16.59 -4.99 4.31
CA VAL A 128 -16.26 -6.20 3.54
C VAL A 128 -16.20 -5.88 2.05
N TYR A 129 -17.17 -5.12 1.55
CA TYR A 129 -17.22 -4.72 0.16
C TYR A 129 -16.01 -3.87 -0.26
N TYR A 130 -15.70 -2.81 0.48
CA TYR A 130 -14.55 -1.96 0.16
C TYR A 130 -13.21 -2.68 0.35
N SER A 131 -13.11 -3.59 1.32
CA SER A 131 -11.92 -4.42 1.51
C SER A 131 -11.69 -5.34 0.31
N SER A 132 -12.75 -5.92 -0.23
CA SER A 132 -12.70 -6.75 -1.45
C SER A 132 -12.20 -5.94 -2.65
N CYS A 133 -12.75 -4.74 -2.85
CA CYS A 133 -12.30 -3.84 -3.92
C CYS A 133 -10.85 -3.37 -3.74
N LYS A 134 -10.41 -3.13 -2.49
CA LYS A 134 -9.03 -2.76 -2.17
C LYS A 134 -8.05 -3.89 -2.47
N VAL A 135 -8.41 -5.14 -2.17
CA VAL A 135 -7.61 -6.32 -2.54
C VAL A 135 -7.39 -6.37 -4.05
N LEU A 136 -8.45 -6.19 -4.85
CA LEU A 136 -8.33 -6.13 -6.32
C LEU A 136 -7.39 -4.98 -6.77
N SER A 137 -7.49 -3.82 -6.13
CA SER A 137 -6.63 -2.66 -6.43
C SER A 137 -5.15 -2.92 -6.12
N ILE A 138 -4.85 -3.57 -4.98
CA ILE A 138 -3.48 -3.92 -4.58
C ILE A 138 -2.87 -4.91 -5.57
N ILE A 139 -3.64 -5.92 -5.99
CA ILE A 139 -3.19 -6.91 -6.96
C ILE A 139 -2.94 -6.23 -8.32
N ALA A 140 -3.87 -5.41 -8.78
CA ALA A 140 -3.72 -4.69 -10.05
C ALA A 140 -2.46 -3.82 -10.09
N LYS A 141 -2.18 -3.10 -8.99
CA LYS A 141 -0.97 -2.29 -8.85
C LYS A 141 0.31 -3.12 -8.75
N SER A 142 0.27 -4.28 -8.08
CA SER A 142 1.39 -5.21 -8.01
C SER A 142 1.83 -5.71 -9.39
N ARG A 143 0.86 -5.96 -10.27
CA ARG A 143 1.09 -6.50 -11.61
C ARG A 143 1.32 -5.43 -12.68
N LEU A 144 1.31 -4.15 -12.32
CA LEU A 144 1.51 -3.04 -13.26
C LEU A 144 2.84 -3.13 -14.05
N GLN A 145 3.89 -3.67 -13.44
CA GLN A 145 5.20 -3.85 -14.09
C GLN A 145 5.27 -5.10 -14.98
N ASN A 146 4.31 -6.02 -14.84
CA ASN A 146 4.23 -7.24 -15.63
C ASN A 146 3.37 -6.98 -16.86
N ASN A 147 3.97 -6.34 -17.88
CA ASN A 147 3.30 -5.90 -19.11
C ASN A 147 2.58 -7.01 -19.93
N HIS A 148 2.70 -8.27 -19.55
CA HIS A 148 2.18 -9.42 -20.29
C HIS A 148 0.78 -9.90 -19.88
N ILE A 149 0.12 -9.25 -18.91
CA ILE A 149 -1.21 -9.68 -18.46
C ILE A 149 -2.30 -9.02 -19.32
N ARG A 150 -2.89 -9.80 -20.22
CA ARG A 150 -3.90 -9.32 -21.19
C ARG A 150 -5.12 -8.63 -20.56
N ASN A 151 -5.56 -9.07 -19.39
CA ASN A 151 -6.84 -8.64 -18.81
C ASN A 151 -6.70 -7.63 -17.67
N LEU A 152 -5.49 -7.09 -17.43
CA LEU A 152 -5.23 -6.16 -16.31
C LEU A 152 -6.02 -4.84 -16.45
N GLN A 153 -6.13 -4.31 -17.65
CA GLN A 153 -6.89 -3.08 -17.90
C GLN A 153 -8.37 -3.25 -17.60
N GLU A 154 -8.96 -4.39 -18.00
CA GLU A 154 -10.38 -4.70 -17.76
C GLU A 154 -10.66 -4.85 -16.27
N LEU A 155 -9.75 -5.51 -15.53
CA LEU A 155 -9.85 -5.62 -14.08
C LEU A 155 -9.82 -4.25 -13.38
N ILE A 156 -8.92 -3.36 -13.79
CA ILE A 156 -8.83 -2.01 -13.22
C ILE A 156 -10.09 -1.22 -13.52
N MET A 157 -10.57 -1.24 -14.76
CA MET A 157 -11.81 -0.53 -15.15
C MET A 157 -13.03 -1.07 -14.41
N THR A 158 -13.12 -2.39 -14.25
CA THR A 158 -14.18 -3.04 -13.45
C THR A 158 -14.10 -2.59 -12.00
N THR A 159 -12.90 -2.57 -11.41
CA THR A 159 -12.69 -2.10 -10.03
C THR A 159 -13.10 -0.63 -9.87
N ILE A 160 -12.76 0.24 -10.83
CA ILE A 160 -13.19 1.66 -10.82
C ILE A 160 -14.71 1.77 -10.93
N GLY A 161 -15.34 1.05 -11.86
CA GLY A 161 -16.79 1.10 -12.07
C GLY A 161 -17.58 0.59 -10.86
N VAL A 162 -17.19 -0.55 -10.31
CA VAL A 162 -17.82 -1.19 -9.15
C VAL A 162 -17.66 -0.32 -7.89
N THR A 163 -16.51 0.32 -7.70
CA THR A 163 -16.28 1.22 -6.55
C THR A 163 -17.03 2.54 -6.68
N ALA A 164 -16.97 3.20 -7.85
CA ALA A 164 -17.71 4.43 -8.10
C ALA A 164 -19.22 4.20 -8.03
N GLY A 165 -19.72 3.11 -8.61
CA GLY A 165 -21.13 2.71 -8.55
C GLY A 165 -21.61 2.50 -7.11
N PHE A 166 -20.80 1.87 -6.25
CA PHE A 166 -21.18 1.66 -4.85
C PHE A 166 -21.14 2.95 -4.01
N ILE A 167 -20.20 3.86 -4.30
CA ILE A 167 -20.21 5.20 -3.67
C ILE A 167 -21.50 5.95 -4.03
N ILE A 168 -21.90 5.92 -5.31
CA ILE A 168 -23.16 6.55 -5.77
C ILE A 168 -24.37 5.87 -5.13
N PHE A 169 -24.38 4.53 -5.08
CA PHE A 169 -25.45 3.76 -4.47
C PHE A 169 -25.62 4.09 -2.98
N THR A 170 -24.53 4.11 -2.20
CA THR A 170 -24.61 4.46 -0.78
C THR A 170 -25.01 5.92 -0.58
N ALA A 171 -24.54 6.85 -1.41
CA ALA A 171 -24.99 8.24 -1.37
C ALA A 171 -26.49 8.40 -1.68
N TYR A 172 -27.04 7.58 -2.59
CA TYR A 172 -28.47 7.56 -2.90
C TYR A 172 -29.31 6.95 -1.77
N VAL A 173 -28.91 5.77 -1.27
CA VAL A 173 -29.61 5.05 -0.19
C VAL A 173 -29.63 5.88 1.09
N PHE A 174 -28.52 6.54 1.42
CA PHE A 174 -28.39 7.40 2.60
C PHE A 174 -28.60 8.88 2.29
N SER A 175 -29.32 9.22 1.21
CA SER A 175 -29.56 10.62 0.81
C SER A 175 -30.28 11.46 1.86
N ASN A 176 -31.10 10.83 2.70
CA ASN A 176 -31.78 11.48 3.83
C ASN A 176 -30.87 11.65 5.07
N ALA A 177 -29.70 11.02 5.09
CA ALA A 177 -28.76 11.11 6.20
C ALA A 177 -27.88 12.36 6.10
N SER A 178 -27.15 12.66 7.18
CA SER A 178 -26.23 13.80 7.18
C SER A 178 -25.08 13.59 6.17
N PRO A 179 -24.61 14.65 5.48
CA PRO A 179 -23.46 14.55 4.59
C PRO A 179 -22.20 13.98 5.27
N SER A 180 -22.07 14.20 6.58
CA SER A 180 -21.01 13.64 7.41
C SER A 180 -21.06 12.11 7.42
N LEU A 181 -22.24 11.51 7.63
CA LEU A 181 -22.38 10.06 7.62
C LEU A 181 -22.09 9.46 6.23
N ILE A 182 -22.57 10.12 5.17
CA ILE A 182 -22.30 9.69 3.78
C ILE A 182 -20.79 9.70 3.51
N LEU A 183 -20.06 10.72 3.96
CA LEU A 183 -18.60 10.78 3.84
C LEU A 183 -17.93 9.68 4.67
N LEU A 184 -18.39 9.45 5.91
CA LEU A 184 -17.83 8.45 6.81
C LEU A 184 -17.90 7.04 6.21
N ILE A 185 -19.04 6.71 5.60
CA ILE A 185 -19.29 5.45 4.90
C ILE A 185 -18.37 5.27 3.68
N ASN A 186 -18.01 6.37 3.00
CA ASN A 186 -17.34 6.33 1.70
C ASN A 186 -15.83 6.61 1.71
N TYR A 187 -15.19 6.82 2.87
CA TYR A 187 -13.74 7.06 2.93
C TYR A 187 -12.91 5.95 2.26
N ASP A 188 -13.24 4.69 2.54
CA ASP A 188 -12.52 3.55 1.96
C ASP A 188 -12.76 3.44 0.45
N GLY A 189 -13.98 3.73 -0.01
CA GLY A 189 -14.29 3.87 -1.43
C GLY A 189 -13.45 4.92 -2.13
N ILE A 190 -13.30 6.12 -1.53
CA ILE A 190 -12.49 7.20 -2.08
C ILE A 190 -11.01 6.78 -2.20
N LEU A 191 -10.46 6.11 -1.18
CA LEU A 191 -9.08 5.62 -1.19
C LEU A 191 -8.85 4.53 -2.24
N VAL A 192 -9.80 3.60 -2.40
CA VAL A 192 -9.76 2.55 -3.43
C VAL A 192 -9.85 3.17 -4.84
N LEU A 193 -10.77 4.11 -5.04
CA LEU A 193 -10.97 4.80 -6.31
C LEU A 193 -9.71 5.57 -6.71
N LYS A 194 -9.10 6.31 -5.77
CA LYS A 194 -7.82 6.99 -5.97
C LYS A 194 -6.73 6.04 -6.46
N GLU A 195 -6.54 4.92 -5.77
CA GLU A 195 -5.49 3.95 -6.13
C GLU A 195 -5.74 3.29 -7.49
N SER A 196 -7.00 2.93 -7.76
CA SER A 196 -7.40 2.32 -9.04
C SER A 196 -7.20 3.28 -10.21
N VAL A 197 -7.60 4.55 -10.07
CA VAL A 197 -7.45 5.59 -11.12
C VAL A 197 -5.99 5.88 -11.41
N ILE A 198 -5.14 5.95 -10.39
CA ILE A 198 -3.69 6.16 -10.59
C ILE A 198 -3.06 4.96 -11.30
N THR A 199 -3.43 3.74 -10.89
CA THR A 199 -2.95 2.51 -11.52
C THR A 199 -3.37 2.44 -12.99
N TRP A 200 -4.61 2.81 -13.30
CA TRP A 200 -5.10 2.93 -14.67
C TRP A 200 -4.31 3.96 -15.48
N TYR A 201 -4.08 5.15 -14.91
CA TYR A 201 -3.31 6.21 -15.56
C TYR A 201 -1.88 5.76 -15.90
N GLN A 202 -1.21 5.11 -14.94
CA GLN A 202 0.14 4.57 -15.14
C GLN A 202 0.17 3.49 -16.21
N LEU A 203 -0.83 2.59 -16.23
CA LEU A 203 -0.95 1.53 -17.24
C LEU A 203 -1.19 2.11 -18.64
N LYS A 204 -2.13 3.04 -18.77
CA LYS A 204 -2.52 3.62 -20.06
C LYS A 204 -1.40 4.44 -20.70
N HIS A 205 -0.63 5.15 -19.89
CA HIS A 205 0.42 6.05 -20.36
C HIS A 205 1.82 5.43 -20.34
N ASN A 206 1.99 4.20 -19.83
CA ASN A 206 3.30 3.56 -19.61
C ASN A 206 4.32 4.50 -18.93
N LEU A 207 3.82 5.39 -18.08
CA LEU A 207 4.57 6.50 -17.49
C LEU A 207 4.50 6.38 -15.97
N ALA A 208 5.68 6.29 -15.36
CA ALA A 208 5.79 6.43 -13.91
C ALA A 208 5.35 7.84 -13.50
N LEU A 209 4.70 7.94 -12.34
CA LEU A 209 4.24 9.22 -11.83
C LEU A 209 5.45 10.10 -11.47
N SER A 210 5.41 11.39 -11.82
CA SER A 210 6.51 12.30 -11.46
C SER A 210 6.68 12.36 -9.94
N ARG A 211 7.91 12.54 -9.45
CA ARG A 211 8.22 12.58 -8.01
C ARG A 211 7.37 13.62 -7.24
N ARG A 212 6.97 14.71 -7.90
CA ARG A 212 6.10 15.74 -7.29
C ARG A 212 4.66 15.25 -7.16
N HIS A 213 4.12 14.63 -8.21
CA HIS A 213 2.77 14.08 -8.19
C HIS A 213 2.66 12.89 -7.22
N ASP A 214 3.66 12.01 -7.19
CA ASP A 214 3.71 10.89 -6.24
C ASP A 214 3.73 11.39 -4.79
N LEU A 215 4.54 12.41 -4.50
CA LEU A 215 4.56 13.04 -3.18
C LEU A 215 3.20 13.63 -2.80
N ALA A 216 2.57 14.39 -3.71
CA ALA A 216 1.27 15.00 -3.47
C ALA A 216 0.17 13.96 -3.21
N VAL A 217 0.12 12.92 -4.05
CA VAL A 217 -0.82 11.80 -3.95
C VAL A 217 -0.66 11.02 -2.64
N ASN A 218 0.58 10.76 -2.22
CA ASN A 218 0.87 10.06 -0.96
C ASN A 218 0.54 10.94 0.26
N SER A 219 0.78 12.24 0.15
CA SER A 219 0.43 13.20 1.22
C SER A 219 -1.08 13.33 1.37
N ALA A 220 -1.82 13.39 0.28
CA ALA A 220 -3.28 13.41 0.27
C ALA A 220 -3.88 12.14 0.89
N GLU A 221 -3.32 10.96 0.59
CA GLU A 221 -3.77 9.70 1.21
C GLU A 221 -3.54 9.66 2.72
N ILE A 222 -2.39 10.15 3.20
CA ILE A 222 -2.13 10.25 4.63
C ILE A 222 -3.15 11.21 5.28
N LEU A 223 -3.43 12.34 4.65
CA LEU A 223 -4.40 13.31 5.17
C LEU A 223 -5.82 12.72 5.22
N ILE A 224 -6.29 12.06 4.14
CA ILE A 224 -7.60 11.41 4.11
C ILE A 224 -7.71 10.36 5.21
N ASN A 225 -6.65 9.57 5.44
CA ASN A 225 -6.63 8.60 6.54
C ASN A 225 -6.72 9.28 7.92
N ILE A 226 -5.98 10.37 8.15
CA ILE A 226 -6.08 11.14 9.40
C ILE A 226 -7.51 11.67 9.58
N CYS A 227 -8.08 12.29 8.54
CA CYS A 227 -9.46 12.79 8.55
C CYS A 227 -10.48 11.69 8.84
N ARG A 228 -10.34 10.50 8.23
CA ARG A 228 -11.22 9.34 8.45
C ARG A 228 -11.29 8.96 9.93
N TRP A 229 -10.15 8.79 10.57
CA TRP A 229 -10.09 8.38 11.98
C TRP A 229 -10.50 9.48 12.94
N ILE A 230 -10.19 10.74 12.65
CA ILE A 230 -10.71 11.88 13.43
C ILE A 230 -12.23 11.94 13.32
N HIS A 231 -12.78 11.78 12.11
CA HIS A 231 -14.21 11.76 11.88
C HIS A 231 -14.88 10.59 12.61
N LEU A 232 -14.31 9.39 12.52
CA LEU A 232 -14.78 8.21 13.26
C LEU A 232 -14.75 8.44 14.78
N ALA A 233 -13.67 9.06 15.29
CA ALA A 233 -13.58 9.42 16.69
C ALA A 233 -14.67 10.43 17.08
N ILE A 234 -14.88 11.50 16.31
CA ILE A 234 -15.92 12.51 16.60
C ILE A 234 -17.32 11.89 16.57
N TRP A 235 -17.60 10.99 15.61
CA TRP A 235 -18.91 10.37 15.46
C TRP A 235 -19.26 9.44 16.62
N TYR A 236 -18.30 8.65 17.10
CA TYR A 236 -18.52 7.64 18.16
C TYR A 236 -18.03 8.08 19.55
N SER A 237 -17.58 9.33 19.76
CA SER A 237 -17.06 9.77 21.07
C SER A 237 -17.88 10.85 21.79
N GLU A 238 -18.14 10.57 23.06
CA GLU A 238 -17.94 11.54 24.13
C GLU A 238 -16.42 11.72 24.33
N TRP A 239 -15.94 12.96 24.23
CA TRP A 239 -14.55 13.36 23.95
C TRP A 239 -13.45 12.96 24.96
N PHE A 240 -13.74 12.18 26.01
CA PHE A 240 -12.78 11.88 27.08
C PHE A 240 -12.05 10.54 26.90
N LEU A 241 -10.75 10.54 27.26
CA LEU A 241 -9.78 9.42 27.31
C LEU A 241 -10.21 8.19 28.15
N SER A 242 -11.45 8.14 28.62
CA SER A 242 -11.99 7.10 29.50
C SER A 242 -12.30 5.79 28.77
N SER A 243 -12.39 5.77 27.43
CA SER A 243 -12.68 4.55 26.66
C SER A 243 -11.43 3.93 26.01
N PRO A 244 -11.22 2.60 26.15
CA PRO A 244 -10.10 1.88 25.52
C PRO A 244 -10.12 1.97 23.98
N LEU A 245 -11.28 2.27 23.40
CA LEU A 245 -11.50 2.52 21.97
C LEU A 245 -10.61 3.66 21.43
N GLN A 246 -10.51 4.75 22.19
CA GLN A 246 -9.76 5.94 21.78
C GLN A 246 -8.25 5.69 21.77
N ILE A 247 -7.75 4.85 22.69
CA ILE A 247 -6.34 4.45 22.72
C ILE A 247 -5.98 3.69 21.44
N LEU A 248 -6.84 2.77 20.98
CA LEU A 248 -6.64 2.04 19.72
C LEU A 248 -6.60 2.97 18.50
N VAL A 249 -7.50 3.96 18.46
CA VAL A 249 -7.52 4.99 17.39
C VAL A 249 -6.22 5.81 17.41
N ILE A 250 -5.76 6.26 18.59
CA ILE A 250 -4.52 7.04 18.73
C ILE A 250 -3.29 6.22 18.34
N MET A 251 -3.16 4.98 18.82
CA MET A 251 -2.06 4.09 18.44
C MET A 251 -1.99 3.90 16.92
N ARG A 252 -3.16 3.83 16.26
CA ARG A 252 -3.23 3.72 14.81
C ARG A 252 -2.82 5.01 14.09
N GLN A 253 -3.23 6.16 14.61
CA GLN A 253 -2.86 7.48 14.09
C GLN A 253 -1.35 7.72 14.10
N GLN A 254 -0.62 7.13 15.05
CA GLN A 254 0.84 7.27 15.12
C GLN A 254 1.54 6.89 13.81
N LYS A 255 1.10 5.83 13.12
CA LYS A 255 1.69 5.42 11.83
C LYS A 255 1.57 6.53 10.77
N TYR A 256 0.40 7.16 10.67
CA TYR A 256 0.14 8.24 9.71
C TYR A 256 0.90 9.52 10.07
N ILE A 257 0.91 9.88 11.36
CA ILE A 257 1.62 11.06 11.86
C ILE A 257 3.13 10.91 11.65
N ILE A 258 3.71 9.74 12.00
CA ILE A 258 5.13 9.46 11.78
C ILE A 258 5.46 9.52 10.29
N SER A 259 4.61 8.95 9.43
CA SER A 259 4.78 9.02 7.97
C SER A 259 4.77 10.47 7.46
N LEU A 260 3.81 11.29 7.92
CA LEU A 260 3.72 12.70 7.56
C LEU A 260 4.95 13.49 8.02
N ILE A 261 5.38 13.31 9.27
CA ILE A 261 6.60 13.92 9.80
C ILE A 261 7.81 13.50 8.98
N SER A 262 7.92 12.21 8.59
CA SER A 262 9.03 11.73 7.77
C SER A 262 9.06 12.39 6.38
N ILE A 263 7.89 12.64 5.79
CA ILE A 263 7.77 13.34 4.50
C ILE A 263 8.21 14.80 4.66
N CYS A 264 7.70 15.50 5.68
CA CYS A 264 8.07 16.88 5.98
C CYS A 264 9.57 17.03 6.25
N LYS A 265 10.15 16.11 7.03
CA LYS A 265 11.60 16.08 7.30
C LYS A 265 12.37 15.86 6.00
N ARG A 266 12.03 14.87 5.18
CA ARG A 266 12.67 14.62 3.88
C ARG A 266 12.60 15.85 2.96
N TYR A 267 11.44 16.50 2.88
CA TYR A 267 11.27 17.70 2.08
C TYR A 267 12.08 18.89 2.61
N ARG A 268 12.12 19.08 3.93
CA ARG A 268 12.94 20.12 4.57
C ARG A 268 14.44 19.89 4.32
N HIS A 269 14.92 18.67 4.53
CA HIS A 269 16.31 18.29 4.26
C HIS A 269 16.68 18.49 2.79
N TYR A 270 15.78 18.15 1.87
CA TYR A 270 15.93 18.45 0.45
C TYR A 270 16.08 19.95 0.19
N LYS A 271 15.15 20.77 0.70
CA LYS A 271 15.13 22.23 0.46
C LYS A 271 16.40 22.89 1.01
N ILE A 272 16.86 22.48 2.18
CA ILE A 272 18.10 23.00 2.79
C ILE A 272 19.33 22.54 2.01
N SER A 273 19.44 21.25 1.68
CA SER A 273 20.57 20.71 0.91
C SER A 273 20.70 21.39 -0.46
N MET A 274 19.57 21.64 -1.12
CA MET A 274 19.55 22.29 -2.43
C MET A 274 19.90 23.78 -2.33
N ARG A 275 19.45 24.47 -1.28
CA ARG A 275 19.85 25.86 -1.02
C ARG A 275 21.37 25.96 -0.78
N ASN A 276 21.93 25.06 0.02
CA ASN A 276 23.37 25.01 0.31
C ASN A 276 24.17 24.68 -0.96
N PHE A 277 23.67 23.77 -1.81
CA PHE A 277 24.27 23.46 -3.10
C PHE A 277 24.36 24.70 -4.00
N VAL A 278 23.23 25.37 -4.26
CA VAL A 278 23.19 26.55 -5.13
C VAL A 278 24.07 27.69 -4.60
N LYS A 279 24.12 27.87 -3.27
CA LYS A 279 24.98 28.88 -2.64
C LYS A 279 26.48 28.55 -2.78
N LYS A 280 26.86 27.27 -2.64
CA LYS A 280 28.26 26.83 -2.65
C LYS A 280 28.82 26.67 -4.07
N TYR A 281 27.97 26.32 -5.02
CA TYR A 281 28.35 26.03 -6.40
C TYR A 281 27.48 26.84 -7.37
N PRO A 282 27.74 28.16 -7.50
CA PRO A 282 27.05 28.99 -8.48
C PRO A 282 27.34 28.53 -9.92
N PRO A 283 26.45 28.85 -10.88
CA PRO A 283 26.70 28.54 -12.28
C PRO A 283 27.95 29.28 -12.79
N LEU A 284 28.74 28.61 -13.65
CA LEU A 284 29.88 29.23 -14.31
C LEU A 284 29.41 30.34 -15.26
N THR A 285 30.28 31.35 -15.46
CA THR A 285 30.07 32.37 -16.48
C THR A 285 30.29 31.80 -17.87
N GLU A 286 29.65 32.37 -18.89
CA GLU A 286 29.77 31.91 -20.28
C GLU A 286 31.22 31.95 -20.80
N ALA A 287 32.01 32.94 -20.34
CA ALA A 287 33.43 33.08 -20.67
C ALA A 287 34.34 32.00 -20.02
N GLU A 288 33.94 31.44 -18.88
CA GLU A 288 34.63 30.30 -18.27
C GLU A 288 34.20 28.98 -18.92
N LEU A 289 32.95 28.92 -19.39
CA LEU A 289 32.38 27.75 -20.04
C LEU A 289 32.97 27.55 -21.44
N SER A 290 33.18 28.64 -22.20
CA SER A 290 33.79 28.60 -23.53
C SER A 290 35.21 28.03 -23.53
N LYS A 291 35.93 28.11 -22.40
CA LYS A 291 37.27 27.52 -22.24
C LYS A 291 37.28 25.99 -22.18
N HIS A 292 36.14 25.39 -21.87
CA HIS A 292 36.00 23.92 -21.72
C HIS A 292 35.44 23.27 -23.00
N GLY A 293 35.22 24.05 -24.08
CA GLY A 293 34.94 23.54 -25.42
C GLY A 293 33.80 22.51 -25.49
N ASP A 294 34.05 21.41 -26.21
CA ASP A 294 33.11 20.31 -26.46
C ASP A 294 33.07 19.26 -25.34
N GLU A 295 33.59 19.55 -24.15
CA GLU A 295 33.48 18.65 -23.00
C GLU A 295 32.01 18.32 -22.70
N LYS A 296 31.74 17.05 -22.39
CA LYS A 296 30.39 16.52 -22.15
C LYS A 296 30.11 16.33 -20.67
N CYS A 297 28.88 16.58 -20.26
CA CYS A 297 28.45 16.23 -18.91
C CYS A 297 28.37 14.71 -18.76
N CYS A 298 29.05 14.13 -17.76
CA CYS A 298 29.07 12.68 -17.55
C CYS A 298 27.72 12.07 -17.13
N ILE A 299 26.71 12.91 -16.83
CA ILE A 299 25.39 12.47 -16.36
C ILE A 299 24.44 12.29 -17.56
N CYS A 300 24.31 13.30 -18.42
CA CYS A 300 23.42 13.26 -19.59
C CYS A 300 24.14 13.04 -20.93
N TRP A 301 25.48 13.07 -20.95
CA TRP A 301 26.30 12.91 -22.15
C TRP A 301 26.13 14.01 -23.20
N GLU A 302 25.47 15.11 -22.84
CA GLU A 302 25.32 16.31 -23.65
C GLU A 302 26.47 17.30 -23.41
N PRO A 303 26.83 18.13 -24.41
CA PRO A 303 27.92 19.10 -24.28
C PRO A 303 27.61 20.17 -23.21
N LEU A 304 28.65 20.57 -22.48
CA LEU A 304 28.54 21.53 -21.38
C LEU A 304 28.09 22.93 -21.83
N THR A 305 28.22 23.25 -23.12
CA THR A 305 27.79 24.52 -23.73
C THR A 305 26.28 24.69 -23.83
N GLN A 306 25.49 23.61 -23.75
CA GLN A 306 24.03 23.66 -23.97
C GLN A 306 23.25 24.25 -22.80
N SER A 307 23.75 24.16 -21.56
CA SER A 307 23.01 24.64 -20.40
C SER A 307 23.93 25.11 -19.27
N LYS A 308 23.34 25.75 -18.25
CA LYS A 308 24.09 26.27 -17.10
C LYS A 308 24.84 25.14 -16.40
N CYS A 309 26.15 25.29 -16.29
CA CYS A 309 27.02 24.33 -15.62
C CYS A 309 27.50 24.85 -14.26
N SER A 310 27.79 23.93 -13.34
CA SER A 310 28.39 24.22 -12.03
C SER A 310 29.64 23.39 -11.83
N ARG A 311 30.71 24.00 -11.30
CA ARG A 311 31.95 23.31 -10.92
C ARG A 311 31.85 22.90 -9.45
N ILE A 312 32.05 21.61 -9.17
CA ILE A 312 32.00 21.05 -7.82
C ILE A 312 33.37 21.21 -7.15
N SER A 313 33.46 21.02 -5.83
CA SER A 313 34.72 21.15 -5.06
C SER A 313 35.84 20.20 -5.47
N CYS A 314 35.52 19.10 -6.17
CA CYS A 314 36.50 18.21 -6.76
C CYS A 314 37.03 18.69 -8.13
N GLY A 315 36.55 19.82 -8.65
CA GLY A 315 36.95 20.40 -9.93
C GLY A 315 36.09 19.98 -11.13
N HIS A 316 35.32 18.90 -11.03
CA HIS A 316 34.47 18.41 -12.11
C HIS A 316 33.26 19.33 -12.40
N ILE A 317 32.89 19.44 -13.68
CA ILE A 317 31.84 20.31 -14.19
C ILE A 317 30.65 19.47 -14.67
N HIS A 318 29.45 19.85 -14.24
CA HIS A 318 28.20 19.21 -14.64
C HIS A 318 27.13 20.26 -14.90
N HIS A 319 26.11 19.96 -15.73
CA HIS A 319 24.92 20.80 -15.81
C HIS A 319 24.25 20.89 -14.44
N VAL A 320 23.78 22.08 -14.07
CA VAL A 320 23.15 22.36 -12.78
C VAL A 320 21.96 21.43 -12.53
N GLU A 321 21.17 21.13 -13.57
CA GLU A 321 19.99 20.27 -13.43
C GLU A 321 20.34 18.79 -13.29
N CYS A 322 21.37 18.33 -14.02
CA CYS A 322 21.86 16.96 -13.92
C CYS A 322 22.42 16.66 -12.53
N ILE A 323 23.28 17.53 -12.00
CA ILE A 323 23.84 17.34 -10.66
C ILE A 323 22.79 17.54 -9.56
N ARG A 324 21.81 18.44 -9.76
CA ARG A 324 20.65 18.57 -8.86
C ARG A 324 19.88 17.27 -8.75
N THR A 325 19.60 16.63 -9.89
CA THR A 325 18.90 15.34 -9.96
C THR A 325 19.75 14.22 -9.34
N TRP A 326 21.06 14.24 -9.57
CA TRP A 326 21.99 13.30 -8.95
C TRP A 326 21.99 13.38 -7.42
N VAL A 327 22.10 14.59 -6.85
CA VAL A 327 22.04 14.83 -5.40
C VAL A 327 20.69 14.43 -4.81
N LEU A 328 19.62 14.53 -5.61
CA LEU A 328 18.26 14.16 -5.22
C LEU A 328 18.03 12.65 -5.11
N ASN A 329 18.79 11.87 -5.88
CA ASN A 329 18.62 10.42 -6.00
C ASN A 329 19.69 9.66 -5.20
N ASN A 330 20.82 10.29 -4.87
CA ASN A 330 21.94 9.67 -4.16
C ASN A 330 22.06 10.18 -2.71
N THR A 331 22.04 9.25 -1.75
CA THR A 331 22.14 9.56 -0.31
C THR A 331 23.49 10.16 0.07
N GLU A 332 24.57 9.72 -0.55
CA GLU A 332 25.93 10.04 -0.11
C GLU A 332 26.52 11.32 -0.74
N LYS A 333 25.77 12.04 -1.58
CA LYS A 333 26.16 13.34 -2.19
C LYS A 333 27.62 13.37 -2.70
N LYS A 334 28.00 12.30 -3.39
CA LYS A 334 29.31 12.06 -4.01
C LYS A 334 29.31 12.52 -5.46
N CYS A 335 30.46 12.98 -5.94
CA CYS A 335 30.66 13.33 -7.35
C CYS A 335 30.52 12.08 -8.24
N PRO A 336 29.74 12.11 -9.34
CA PRO A 336 29.58 10.96 -10.23
C PRO A 336 30.89 10.50 -10.92
N LEU A 337 31.87 11.40 -11.07
CA LEU A 337 33.14 11.09 -11.76
C LEU A 337 34.21 10.51 -10.83
N CYS A 338 34.36 11.09 -9.64
CA CYS A 338 35.47 10.74 -8.74
C CYS A 338 35.03 10.21 -7.37
N ASN A 339 33.73 10.04 -7.13
CA ASN A 339 33.15 9.61 -5.86
C ASN A 339 33.50 10.46 -4.62
N GLN A 340 34.15 11.61 -4.80
CA GLN A 340 34.46 12.52 -3.71
C GLN A 340 33.19 13.19 -3.19
N ILE A 341 33.01 13.18 -1.86
CA ILE A 341 31.92 13.87 -1.17
C ILE A 341 32.13 15.37 -1.31
N PHE A 342 31.15 16.08 -1.87
CA PHE A 342 31.24 17.53 -2.08
C PHE A 342 30.24 18.33 -1.24
N LEU A 343 29.13 17.71 -0.84
CA LEU A 343 28.19 18.24 0.13
C LEU A 343 28.18 17.33 1.34
N GLN A 344 28.65 17.84 2.47
CA GLN A 344 28.47 17.13 3.73
C GLN A 344 26.97 17.05 4.06
N PRO A 345 26.48 15.91 4.58
CA PRO A 345 25.18 15.88 5.22
C PRO A 345 25.23 16.87 6.38
N GLU A 346 24.38 17.90 6.33
CA GLU A 346 24.23 18.80 7.46
C GLU A 346 23.74 17.94 8.62
N MET A 347 24.61 17.70 9.61
CA MET A 347 24.25 17.04 10.85
C MET A 347 23.30 17.98 11.58
N VAL A 348 22.01 17.94 11.23
CA VAL A 348 20.99 18.49 12.11
C VAL A 348 21.15 17.72 13.40
N ARG A 349 21.62 18.40 14.43
CA ARG A 349 21.80 17.90 15.80
C ARG A 349 20.42 17.70 16.43
N GLU A 350 19.55 16.94 15.77
CA GLU A 350 18.27 16.50 16.29
C GLU A 350 18.55 15.32 17.23
N ARG A 351 18.51 15.57 18.54
CA ARG A 351 18.31 14.52 19.54
C ARG A 351 16.94 13.87 19.28
N SER A 352 16.91 12.92 18.36
CA SER A 352 15.70 12.19 17.96
C SER A 352 16.02 10.71 17.98
N TRP A 353 15.75 10.09 19.14
CA TRP A 353 15.85 8.66 19.41
C TRP A 353 15.14 7.78 18.34
N TRP A 354 14.28 8.36 17.51
CA TRP A 354 13.50 7.70 16.46
C TRP A 354 14.24 7.49 15.11
N ASN A 355 15.29 8.24 14.78
CA ASN A 355 16.03 8.03 13.53
C ASN A 355 16.97 6.82 13.61
N PHE A 356 17.31 6.38 14.83
CA PHE A 356 18.22 5.27 15.06
C PHE A 356 17.59 3.91 14.74
N SER A 357 16.27 3.74 14.96
CA SER A 357 15.58 2.48 14.71
C SER A 357 15.26 2.26 13.22
N PHE A 358 14.82 3.27 12.48
CA PHE A 358 14.46 3.09 11.06
C PHE A 358 15.69 3.02 10.12
N SER A 359 16.75 3.78 10.41
CA SER A 359 18.00 3.68 9.65
C SER A 359 18.79 2.39 9.98
N ARG A 360 18.78 1.92 11.25
CA ARG A 360 19.28 0.57 11.57
C ARG A 360 18.43 -0.52 10.94
N ASN A 361 17.11 -0.35 10.82
CA ASN A 361 16.28 -1.37 10.19
C ASN A 361 16.47 -1.41 8.67
N ALA A 362 16.64 -0.28 7.98
CA ALA A 362 16.90 -0.28 6.53
C ALA A 362 18.36 -0.67 6.19
N ALA A 363 19.34 -0.17 6.93
CA ALA A 363 20.74 -0.57 6.78
C ALA A 363 20.95 -2.02 7.23
N GLY A 364 20.33 -2.41 8.35
CA GLY A 364 20.36 -3.77 8.89
C GLY A 364 19.58 -4.77 8.02
N MET A 365 18.47 -4.38 7.39
CA MET A 365 17.81 -5.24 6.38
C MET A 365 18.63 -5.36 5.10
N ARG A 366 19.36 -4.32 4.68
CA ARG A 366 20.28 -4.42 3.54
C ARG A 366 21.49 -5.30 3.88
N GLU A 367 22.06 -5.13 5.06
CA GLU A 367 23.19 -5.92 5.54
C GLU A 367 22.79 -7.38 5.80
N GLN A 368 21.58 -7.61 6.35
CA GLN A 368 21.02 -8.94 6.50
C GLN A 368 20.75 -9.59 5.13
N ARG A 369 20.19 -8.85 4.18
CA ARG A 369 19.95 -9.35 2.82
C ARG A 369 21.26 -9.67 2.10
N GLU A 370 22.29 -8.85 2.27
CA GLU A 370 23.60 -9.12 1.67
C GLU A 370 24.28 -10.33 2.34
N ARG A 371 24.08 -10.54 3.66
CA ARG A 371 24.49 -11.78 4.34
C ARG A 371 23.75 -13.01 3.81
N GLU A 372 22.44 -12.90 3.59
CA GLU A 372 21.63 -13.98 3.01
C GLU A 372 22.10 -14.31 1.58
N VAL A 373 22.44 -13.30 0.77
CA VAL A 373 23.01 -13.52 -0.58
C VAL A 373 24.37 -14.23 -0.52
N GLU A 374 25.26 -13.83 0.40
CA GLU A 374 26.58 -14.47 0.52
C GLU A 374 26.46 -15.91 1.04
N GLN A 375 25.52 -16.19 1.96
CA GLN A 375 25.23 -17.56 2.42
C GLN A 375 24.71 -18.46 1.29
N VAL A 376 23.80 -17.95 0.44
CA VAL A 376 23.36 -18.72 -0.76
C VAL A 376 24.53 -18.98 -1.70
N ARG A 377 25.43 -18.01 -1.85
CA ARG A 377 26.62 -18.13 -2.70
C ARG A 377 27.64 -19.13 -2.16
N GLU A 378 27.79 -19.25 -0.85
CA GLU A 378 28.62 -20.30 -0.23
C GLU A 378 28.09 -21.71 -0.57
N ILE A 379 26.77 -21.86 -0.67
CA ILE A 379 26.11 -23.12 -1.02
C ILE A 379 26.14 -23.36 -2.54
N LEU A 380 25.96 -22.30 -3.35
CA LEU A 380 25.90 -22.33 -4.82
C LEU A 380 26.98 -21.40 -5.43
N PRO A 381 28.26 -21.79 -5.40
CA PRO A 381 29.38 -20.91 -5.76
C PRO A 381 29.47 -20.57 -7.25
N HIS A 382 28.77 -21.32 -8.10
CA HIS A 382 28.75 -21.16 -9.55
C HIS A 382 27.71 -20.13 -10.04
N ILE A 383 26.80 -19.68 -9.16
CA ILE A 383 25.74 -18.74 -9.54
C ILE A 383 26.19 -17.29 -9.29
N PRO A 384 26.02 -16.37 -10.27
CA PRO A 384 26.41 -14.98 -10.11
C PRO A 384 25.64 -14.26 -9.00
N HIS A 385 26.35 -13.41 -8.24
CA HIS A 385 25.82 -12.64 -7.10
C HIS A 385 24.57 -11.80 -7.45
N GLU A 386 24.50 -11.27 -8.67
CA GLU A 386 23.37 -10.46 -9.13
C GLU A 386 22.12 -11.27 -9.46
N VAL A 387 22.26 -12.57 -9.73
CA VAL A 387 21.15 -13.50 -9.97
C VAL A 387 20.59 -13.94 -8.63
N ILE A 388 21.46 -14.29 -7.68
CA ILE A 388 21.08 -14.61 -6.29
C ILE A 388 20.33 -13.46 -5.65
N ARG A 389 20.85 -12.23 -5.75
CA ARG A 389 20.20 -11.05 -5.17
C ARG A 389 18.81 -10.81 -5.74
N ARG A 390 18.65 -10.90 -7.08
CA ARG A 390 17.35 -10.70 -7.74
C ARG A 390 16.33 -11.76 -7.36
N GLU A 391 16.76 -13.00 -7.25
CA GLU A 391 15.88 -14.10 -6.87
C GLU A 391 15.49 -14.04 -5.39
N LEU A 392 16.44 -13.67 -4.51
CA LEU A 392 16.18 -13.45 -3.09
C LEU A 392 15.27 -12.23 -2.84
N GLU A 393 15.34 -11.23 -3.73
CA GLU A 393 14.39 -10.12 -3.78
C GLU A 393 12.98 -10.56 -4.21
N ARG A 394 12.88 -11.59 -5.06
CA ARG A 394 11.63 -12.14 -5.59
C ARG A 394 10.93 -13.08 -4.60
N THR A 395 11.68 -13.99 -3.98
CA THR A 395 11.17 -15.00 -3.03
C THR A 395 11.01 -14.40 -1.63
N GLY A 396 11.92 -13.50 -1.24
CA GLY A 396 11.99 -12.96 0.11
C GLY A 396 12.33 -14.03 1.18
N SER A 397 12.93 -15.15 0.77
CA SER A 397 13.38 -16.24 1.64
C SER A 397 14.62 -16.92 1.05
N MET A 398 15.64 -17.14 1.88
CA MET A 398 16.88 -17.80 1.48
C MET A 398 16.65 -19.25 1.04
N ASP A 399 15.86 -20.01 1.81
CA ASP A 399 15.61 -21.45 1.56
C ASP A 399 14.84 -21.68 0.26
N GLU A 400 13.92 -20.77 -0.06
CA GLU A 400 13.11 -20.77 -1.28
C GLU A 400 13.96 -20.34 -2.49
N THR A 401 14.91 -19.42 -2.30
CA THR A 401 15.89 -19.02 -3.32
C THR A 401 16.80 -20.20 -3.70
N ILE A 402 17.33 -20.91 -2.69
CA ILE A 402 18.18 -22.08 -2.92
C ILE A 402 17.38 -23.20 -3.58
N ALA A 403 16.10 -23.38 -3.23
CA ALA A 403 15.24 -24.38 -3.87
C ALA A 403 15.04 -24.09 -5.35
N ASN A 404 14.62 -22.87 -5.71
CA ASN A 404 14.37 -22.51 -7.10
C ASN A 404 15.62 -22.61 -7.97
N MET A 405 16.79 -22.24 -7.43
CA MET A 405 18.06 -22.28 -8.16
C MET A 405 18.67 -23.68 -8.31
N LEU A 406 18.18 -24.67 -7.57
CA LEU A 406 18.61 -26.07 -7.69
C LEU A 406 17.69 -26.87 -8.63
N ASP A 407 16.47 -26.36 -8.87
CA ASP A 407 15.47 -26.98 -9.73
C ASP A 407 15.54 -26.45 -11.20
N GLU A 408 16.25 -25.35 -11.44
CA GLU A 408 16.70 -24.86 -12.77
C GLU A 408 18.06 -25.45 -13.15
#